data_AF-A0A0R2KXZ7-F1
#
_entry.id   AF-A0A0R2KXZ7-F1
#
_cell.length_a   1.000
_cell.length_b   1.000
_cell.length_c   1.000
_cell.angle_alpha   90.00
_cell.angle_beta   90.00
_cell.angle_gamma   90.00
#
_symmetry.space_group_name_H-M   'P 1'
#
loop_
_entity.id
_entity.type
_entity.pdbx_description
1 polymer ?
#
loop_
_entity_poly.entity_id
_entity_poly.type
_entity_poly.pdbx_seq_one_letter_code
_entity_poly.pdbx_strand_id
1 'polypeptide(L)'
;MADRTLIDSGKFAMEFAESVSKKDVDNSKILDEAKKYLLSYLTAYYLIEDFNKIENTNFNSTDEKKFKDLSFNELMARVKQLNRY
;
A
#
# COMPACT_ATOMS: atom_id res chain seq x y z
N MET A 1 11.03 18.01 -6.93
CA MET A 1 10.08 16.95 -7.33
C MET A 1 10.54 15.64 -6.69
N ALA A 2 10.42 15.46 -5.37
CA ALA A 2 11.16 14.40 -4.68
C ALA A 2 10.45 13.71 -3.49
N ASP A 3 9.17 13.97 -3.23
CA ASP A 3 8.47 13.36 -2.08
C ASP A 3 7.25 12.54 -2.56
N ARG A 4 7.47 11.55 -3.43
CA ARG A 4 6.42 10.57 -3.78
C ARG A 4 6.85 9.22 -3.23
N THR A 5 6.07 8.68 -2.31
CA THR A 5 6.27 7.34 -1.78
C THR A 5 5.72 6.34 -2.78
N LEU A 6 6.50 6.03 -3.82
CA LEU A 6 6.20 4.91 -4.71
C LEU A 6 6.86 3.67 -4.11
N ILE A 7 6.05 2.76 -3.60
CA ILE A 7 6.55 1.51 -3.02
C ILE A 7 6.69 0.49 -4.16
N ASP A 8 7.80 -0.24 -4.20
CA ASP A 8 7.91 -1.40 -5.07
C ASP A 8 6.98 -2.51 -4.57
N SER A 9 5.84 -2.67 -5.26
CA SER A 9 4.78 -3.62 -4.91
C SER A 9 5.28 -5.06 -4.85
N GLY A 10 6.19 -5.45 -5.75
CA GLY A 10 6.74 -6.80 -5.82
C GLY A 10 7.66 -7.09 -4.64
N LYS A 11 8.58 -6.15 -4.36
CA LYS A 11 9.50 -6.27 -3.22
C LYS A 11 8.77 -6.29 -1.89
N PHE A 12 7.82 -5.38 -1.68
CA PHE A 12 7.03 -5.34 -0.46
C PHE A 12 6.22 -6.63 -0.27
N ALA A 13 5.53 -7.09 -1.31
CA ALA A 13 4.70 -8.29 -1.23
C ALA A 13 5.53 -9.55 -0.90
N MET A 14 6.73 -9.65 -1.47
CA MET A 14 7.66 -10.74 -1.21
C MET A 14 8.16 -10.71 0.24
N GLU A 15 8.67 -9.57 0.71
CA GLU A 15 9.15 -9.42 2.09
C GLU A 15 8.02 -9.63 3.11
N PHE A 16 6.80 -9.17 2.81
CA PHE A 16 5.63 -9.41 3.65
C PHE A 16 5.29 -10.90 3.70
N ALA A 17 5.19 -11.56 2.55
CA ALA A 17 4.88 -12.99 2.49
C ALA A 17 5.92 -13.81 3.25
N GLU A 18 7.21 -13.52 3.09
CA GLU A 18 8.28 -14.15 3.86
C GLU A 18 8.17 -13.91 5.37
N SER A 19 7.77 -12.70 5.79
CA SER A 19 7.64 -12.36 7.21
C SER A 19 6.53 -13.13 7.93
N VAL A 20 5.46 -13.50 7.21
CA VAL A 20 4.31 -14.23 7.77
C VAL A 20 4.40 -15.74 7.58
N SER A 21 5.35 -16.19 6.76
CA SER A 21 5.54 -17.61 6.46
C SER A 21 6.30 -18.34 7.56
N LYS A 22 5.94 -19.60 7.81
CA LYS A 22 6.70 -20.42 8.74
C LYS A 22 8.05 -20.82 8.18
N LYS A 23 9.10 -20.62 8.98
CA LYS A 23 10.41 -21.25 8.78
C LYS A 23 10.33 -22.68 9.32
N ASP A 24 10.88 -23.64 8.57
CA ASP A 24 10.86 -25.09 8.86
C ASP A 24 9.48 -25.77 8.76
N VAL A 25 9.01 -25.92 7.52
CA VAL A 25 7.76 -26.61 7.19
C VAL A 25 8.06 -28.09 6.93
N ASP A 26 7.31 -28.98 7.59
CA ASP A 26 7.30 -30.41 7.27
C ASP A 26 6.85 -30.64 5.82
N ASN A 27 7.53 -31.52 5.09
CA ASN A 27 7.20 -31.93 3.72
C ASN A 27 5.72 -32.29 3.54
N SER A 28 5.09 -32.88 4.56
CA SER A 28 3.66 -33.24 4.52
C SER A 28 2.72 -32.03 4.43
N LYS A 29 3.19 -30.83 4.78
CA LYS A 29 2.42 -29.57 4.85
C LYS A 29 2.92 -28.49 3.89
N ILE A 30 3.94 -28.79 3.07
CA ILE A 30 4.53 -27.83 2.12
C ILE A 30 3.48 -27.21 1.20
N LEU A 31 2.54 -28.01 0.69
CA LEU A 31 1.51 -27.51 -0.22
C LEU A 31 0.61 -26.46 0.44
N ASP A 32 0.21 -26.70 1.69
CA ASP A 32 -0.69 -25.80 2.41
C ASP A 32 0.03 -24.51 2.81
N GLU A 33 1.31 -24.60 3.19
CA GLU A 33 2.10 -23.41 3.48
C GLU A 33 2.40 -22.60 2.20
N ALA A 34 2.68 -23.26 1.08
CA ALA A 34 2.86 -22.58 -0.21
C ALA A 34 1.60 -21.84 -0.66
N LYS A 35 0.41 -22.40 -0.43
CA LYS A 35 -0.86 -21.70 -0.69
C LYS A 35 -1.04 -20.47 0.20
N LYS A 36 -0.66 -20.55 1.47
CA LYS A 36 -0.71 -19.39 2.39
C LYS A 36 0.28 -18.32 1.99
N TYR A 37 1.51 -18.70 1.65
CA TYR A 37 2.52 -17.79 1.12
C TYR A 37 1.97 -17.04 -0.10
N LEU A 38 1.44 -17.78 -1.08
CA LEU A 38 0.90 -17.20 -2.31
C LEU A 38 -0.27 -16.24 -2.02
N LEU A 39 -1.17 -16.63 -1.11
CA LEU A 39 -2.27 -15.76 -0.71
C LEU A 39 -1.75 -14.47 -0.08
N SER A 40 -0.82 -14.55 0.87
CA SER A 40 -0.21 -13.40 1.53
C SER A 40 0.50 -12.48 0.54
N TYR A 41 1.26 -13.05 -0.40
CA TYR A 41 1.92 -12.30 -1.47
C TYR A 41 0.91 -11.53 -2.32
N LEU A 42 -0.11 -12.21 -2.85
CA LEU A 42 -1.10 -11.58 -3.73
C LEU A 42 -1.91 -10.51 -3.01
N THR A 43 -2.25 -10.74 -1.74
CA THR A 43 -2.93 -9.73 -0.91
C THR A 43 -2.06 -8.50 -0.71
N ALA A 44 -0.81 -8.66 -0.30
CA ALA A 44 0.10 -7.54 -0.07
C ALA A 44 0.38 -6.76 -1.36
N TYR A 45 0.59 -7.47 -2.47
CA TYR A 45 0.80 -6.86 -3.78
C TYR A 45 -0.39 -5.99 -4.18
N TYR A 46 -1.61 -6.51 -4.06
CA TYR A 46 -2.82 -5.77 -4.38
C TYR A 46 -2.98 -4.51 -3.52
N LEU A 47 -2.76 -4.62 -2.20
CA LEU A 47 -2.89 -3.49 -1.28
C LEU A 47 -1.89 -2.37 -1.58
N ILE A 48 -0.63 -2.72 -1.90
CA ILE A 48 0.37 -1.70 -2.25
C ILE A 48 0.11 -1.09 -3.63
N GLU A 49 -0.33 -1.88 -4.61
CA GLU A 49 -0.76 -1.33 -5.90
C GLU A 49 -1.92 -0.35 -5.75
N ASP A 50 -2.90 -0.67 -4.92
CA ASP A 50 -4.02 0.21 -4.63
C ASP A 50 -3.56 1.49 -3.91
N PHE A 51 -2.70 1.35 -2.90
CA PHE A 51 -2.05 2.49 -2.24
C PHE A 51 -1.29 3.37 -3.23
N ASN A 52 -0.43 2.79 -4.07
CA ASN A 52 0.34 3.51 -5.08
C ASN A 52 -0.58 4.23 -6.09
N LYS A 53 -1.74 3.65 -6.45
CA LYS A 53 -2.74 4.29 -7.32
C LYS A 53 -3.42 5.46 -6.62
N ILE A 54 -3.80 5.30 -5.36
CA ILE A 54 -4.42 6.35 -4.54
C ILE A 54 -3.43 7.51 -4.35
N GLU A 55 -2.19 7.22 -3.99
CA GLU A 55 -1.10 8.21 -3.92
C GLU A 55 -0.93 8.92 -5.27
N ASN A 56 -0.86 8.18 -6.37
CA ASN A 56 -0.73 8.80 -7.69
C ASN A 56 -1.94 9.67 -8.07
N THR A 57 -3.15 9.31 -7.65
CA THR A 57 -4.37 10.07 -7.96
C THR A 57 -4.48 11.33 -7.10
N ASN A 58 -4.20 11.23 -5.80
CA ASN A 58 -4.31 12.32 -4.84
C ASN A 58 -3.20 13.38 -5.02
N PHE A 59 -2.06 13.03 -5.63
CA PHE A 59 -0.92 13.92 -5.83
C PHE A 59 -0.67 14.35 -7.29
N ASN A 60 -1.50 13.91 -8.25
CA ASN A 60 -1.47 14.39 -9.65
C ASN A 60 -2.45 15.56 -9.92
N SER A 61 -3.14 16.06 -8.91
CA SER A 61 -3.81 17.36 -8.99
C SER A 61 -2.76 18.47 -8.98
N THR A 62 -2.29 18.85 -10.17
CA THR A 62 -1.27 19.89 -10.37
C THR A 62 -1.67 21.28 -9.83
N ASP A 63 -2.95 21.46 -9.47
CA ASP A 63 -3.53 22.68 -8.88
C ASP A 63 -3.83 22.60 -7.37
N GLU A 64 -3.52 21.48 -6.70
CA GLU A 64 -3.86 21.34 -5.28
C GLU A 64 -2.67 21.71 -4.40
N LYS A 65 -2.81 22.84 -3.69
CA LYS A 65 -1.89 23.28 -2.63
C LYS A 65 -1.55 22.09 -1.72
N LYS A 66 -0.25 21.87 -1.49
CA LYS A 66 0.21 20.82 -0.57
C LYS A 66 -0.39 21.05 0.81
N PHE A 67 -0.65 19.99 1.57
CA PHE A 67 -1.26 20.09 2.91
C PHE A 67 -0.60 21.10 3.84
N LYS A 68 0.74 21.19 3.79
CA LYS A 68 1.54 22.16 4.57
C LYS A 68 1.30 23.63 4.19
N ASP A 69 0.77 23.87 3.00
CA ASP A 69 0.52 25.19 2.41
C ASP A 69 -1.00 25.54 2.44
N LEU A 70 -1.84 24.67 3.01
CA LEU A 70 -3.27 24.90 3.19
C LEU A 70 -3.52 25.74 4.45
N SER A 71 -4.40 26.74 4.34
CA SER A 71 -5.00 27.35 5.52
C SER A 71 -5.85 26.33 6.28
N PHE A 72 -6.08 26.57 7.57
CA PHE A 72 -6.85 25.67 8.42
C PHE A 72 -8.23 25.30 7.85
N ASN A 73 -8.92 26.26 7.22
CA ASN A 73 -10.23 26.03 6.60
C ASN A 73 -10.14 25.15 5.34
N GLU A 74 -9.09 25.34 4.52
CA GLU A 74 -8.85 24.51 3.34
C GLU A 74 -8.46 23.08 3.75
N LEU A 75 -7.66 22.93 4.81
CA LEU A 75 -7.30 21.63 5.39
C LEU A 75 -8.54 20.87 5.90
N MET A 76 -9.43 21.57 6.61
CA MET A 76 -10.68 20.99 7.12
C MET A 76 -11.62 20.51 6.01
N ALA A 77 -11.72 21.29 4.91
CA ALA A 77 -12.51 20.90 3.74
C ALA A 77 -11.95 19.66 3.05
N ARG A 78 -10.62 19.59 2.93
CA ARG A 78 -9.90 18.47 2.33
C ARG A 78 -10.05 17.16 3.12
N VAL A 79 -9.92 17.25 4.45
CA VAL A 79 -10.13 16.10 5.36
C VAL A 79 -11.57 15.58 5.25
N LYS A 80 -12.56 16.45 5.09
CA LYS A 80 -13.97 16.05 4.89
C LYS A 80 -14.22 15.32 3.56
N GLN A 81 -13.49 15.65 2.50
CA GLN A 81 -13.60 14.93 1.21
C GLN A 81 -12.98 13.53 1.27
N LEU A 82 -11.88 13.38 2.00
CA LEU A 82 -11.19 12.09 2.15
C LEU A 82 -11.99 11.10 3.01
N ASN A 83 -12.78 11.57 3.97
CA ASN A 83 -13.60 10.73 4.87
C ASN A 83 -14.94 10.27 4.27
N ARG A 84 -15.19 10.54 2.97
CA ARG A 84 -16.44 10.16 2.27
C ARG A 84 -16.30 8.94 1.35
N TYR A 85 -15.16 8.26 1.39
CA TYR A 85 -14.93 6.94 0.82
C TYR A 85 -14.60 5.96 1.94
#